data_AF-A0A950CMD6-F1
#
_entry.id   AF-A0A950CMD6-F1
#
_cell.length_a   1.000
_cell.length_b   1.000
_cell.length_c   1.000
_cell.angle_alpha   90.00
_cell.angle_beta   90.00
_cell.angle_gamma   90.00
#
_symmetry.space_group_name_H-M   'P 1'
#
loop_
_entity.id
_entity.type
_entity.pdbx_description
1 polymer ?
#
loop_
_entity_poly.entity_id
_entity_poly.type
_entity_poly.pdbx_seq_one_letter_code
_entity_poly.pdbx_strand_id
1 'polypeptide(L)' 'VGDGNFSWDTDYPHPDGTYPWGIESMLKQPIPQEAKRKILWDNAARWFNLN' A
#
# COMPACT_ATOMS: atom_id res chain seq x y z
N VAL A 1 12.75 -7.20 -8.15
CA VAL A 1 12.07 -7.31 -6.83
C VAL A 1 10.59 -7.57 -7.10
N GLY A 2 9.96 -8.48 -6.35
CA GLY A 2 8.53 -8.85 -6.53
C GLY A 2 7.59 -8.07 -5.61
N ASP A 3 6.28 -8.19 -5.85
CA ASP A 3 5.19 -7.57 -5.08
C ASP A 3 5.24 -7.87 -3.56
N GLY A 4 5.82 -9.00 -3.17
CA GLY A 4 6.01 -9.39 -1.77
C GLY A 4 6.95 -8.49 -0.95
N ASN A 5 7.59 -7.48 -1.56
CA ASN A 5 8.49 -6.56 -0.87
C ASN A 5 8.10 -5.08 -1.01
N PHE A 6 6.86 -4.79 -1.38
CA PHE A 6 6.34 -3.42 -1.49
C PHE A 6 5.27 -3.17 -0.43
N SER A 7 5.26 -1.97 0.15
CA SER A 7 4.10 -1.42 0.84
C SER A 7 3.86 0.00 0.36
N TRP A 8 2.67 0.52 0.61
CA TRP A 8 2.24 1.84 0.18
C TRP A 8 1.42 2.49 1.29
N ASP A 9 1.60 3.78 1.49
CA ASP A 9 0.80 4.59 2.39
C ASP A 9 0.51 5.97 1.76
N THR A 10 -0.31 6.77 2.46
CA THR A 10 -0.65 8.13 2.02
C THR A 10 0.29 9.21 2.54
N ASP A 11 1.22 8.86 3.43
CA ASP A 11 2.08 9.79 4.16
C ASP A 11 1.32 10.94 4.85
N TYR A 12 0.17 10.64 5.45
CA TYR A 12 -0.60 11.65 6.20
C TYR A 12 0.07 11.93 7.56
N PRO A 13 0.13 13.19 8.03
CA PRO A 13 -0.44 14.42 7.46
C PRO A 13 0.58 15.28 6.69
N HIS A 14 1.64 14.69 6.14
CA HIS A 14 2.68 15.47 5.50
C HIS A 14 2.13 16.25 4.29
N PRO A 15 2.60 17.50 4.07
CA PRO A 15 2.07 18.38 3.02
C PRO A 15 2.38 17.88 1.61
N ASP A 16 3.40 17.05 1.46
CA ASP A 16 3.79 16.33 0.24
C ASP A 16 3.19 14.91 0.15
N GLY A 17 2.39 14.51 1.14
CA GLY A 17 1.61 13.28 1.13
C GLY A 17 0.45 13.29 0.13
N THR A 18 -0.27 12.17 0.06
CA THR A 18 -1.33 11.94 -0.93
C THR A 18 -2.74 11.83 -0.33
N TYR A 19 -2.91 11.96 0.99
CA TYR A 19 -4.23 11.96 1.59
C TYR A 19 -5.04 13.23 1.21
N PRO A 20 -6.36 13.15 0.99
CA PRO A 20 -7.23 11.96 1.00
C PRO A 20 -7.33 11.17 -0.33
N TRP A 21 -6.74 11.65 -1.42
CA TRP A 21 -6.97 11.12 -2.78
C TRP A 21 -6.13 9.89 -3.15
N GLY A 22 -5.02 9.64 -2.45
CA GLY A 22 -4.04 8.60 -2.80
C GLY A 22 -4.62 7.19 -2.82
N ILE A 23 -5.53 6.88 -1.88
CA ILE A 23 -6.11 5.53 -1.76
C ILE A 23 -6.94 5.17 -2.99
N GLU A 24 -7.75 6.09 -3.49
CA GLU A 24 -8.58 5.87 -4.69
C GLU A 24 -7.70 5.68 -5.93
N SER A 25 -6.64 6.48 -6.06
CA SER A 25 -5.66 6.36 -7.13
C SER A 25 -4.90 5.02 -7.09
N MET A 26 -4.52 4.51 -5.91
CA MET A 26 -3.89 3.19 -5.75
C MET A 26 -4.87 2.10 -6.22
N LEU A 27 -6.12 2.14 -5.74
CA LEU A 27 -7.11 1.13 -6.07
C LEU A 27 -7.44 1.07 -7.57
N LYS A 28 -7.30 2.18 -8.30
CA LYS A 28 -7.47 2.23 -9.77
C LYS A 28 -6.26 1.75 -10.58
N GLN A 29 -5.08 1.53 -9.96
CA GLN A 29 -3.91 1.04 -10.69
C GLN A 29 -4.19 -0.31 -11.36
N PRO A 30 -3.64 -0.59 -12.56
CA PRO A 30 -3.79 -1.85 -13.28
C PRO A 30 -2.91 -2.97 -12.67
N ILE A 31 -3.02 -3.15 -11.35
CA ILE A 31 -2.30 -4.16 -10.56
C ILE A 31 -3.30 -5.26 -10.17
N PRO A 32 -2.91 -6.55 -10.26
CA PRO A 32 -3.77 -7.66 -9.82
C PRO A 32 -4.25 -7.48 -8.37
N GLN A 33 -5.47 -7.94 -8.07
CA GLN A 33 -6.05 -7.80 -6.72
C GLN A 33 -5.19 -8.46 -5.63
N GLU A 34 -4.60 -9.63 -5.93
CA GLU A 34 -3.67 -10.31 -5.01
C GLU A 34 -2.46 -9.44 -4.66
N ALA A 35 -1.85 -8.80 -5.65
CA ALA A 35 -0.71 -7.91 -5.43
C ALA A 35 -1.12 -6.66 -4.63
N LYS A 36 -2.31 -6.09 -4.88
CA LYS A 36 -2.86 -4.98 -4.07
C LYS A 36 -3.03 -5.39 -2.60
N ARG A 37 -3.51 -6.61 -2.33
CA ARG A 37 -3.62 -7.13 -0.94
C ARG A 37 -2.27 -7.22 -0.25
N LYS A 38 -1.23 -7.69 -0.94
CA LYS A 38 0.14 -7.73 -0.38
C LYS A 38 0.67 -6.33 -0.08
N ILE A 39 0.52 -5.41 -1.03
CA ILE A 39 1.02 -4.03 -0.93
C ILE A 39 0.31 -3.24 0.19
N LEU A 40 -1.02 -3.34 0.27
CA LEU A 40 -1.82 -2.60 1.24
C LEU A 40 -1.89 -3.25 2.63
N TRP A 41 -1.54 -4.53 2.77
CA TRP A 41 -1.72 -5.24 4.02
C TRP A 41 -0.67 -6.33 4.30
N ASP A 42 -0.64 -7.43 3.52
CA ASP A 42 0.06 -8.65 3.95
C ASP A 42 1.56 -8.43 4.21
N ASN A 43 2.21 -7.58 3.40
CA ASN A 43 3.63 -7.27 3.57
C ASN A 43 3.88 -6.48 4.86
N ALA A 44 3.08 -5.44 5.12
CA ALA A 44 3.20 -4.65 6.35
C ALA A 44 2.92 -5.50 7.59
N ALA A 45 1.84 -6.28 7.59
CA ALA A 45 1.51 -7.19 8.70
C ALA A 45 2.64 -8.17 9.01
N ARG A 46 3.29 -8.74 7.98
CA ARG A 46 4.46 -9.61 8.12
C ARG A 46 5.67 -8.87 8.68
N TRP A 47 5.98 -7.66 8.20
CA TRP A 47 7.15 -6.89 8.64
C TRP A 47 7.03 -6.37 10.07
N PHE A 48 5.82 -5.96 10.46
CA PHE A 48 5.54 -5.45 11.79
C PHE A 48 5.09 -6.54 12.78
N ASN A 49 5.14 -7.82 12.37
CA ASN A 49 4.79 -8.98 13.19
C ASN A 49 3.39 -8.83 13.86
N LEU A 50 2.39 -8.46 13.06
CA LEU A 50 1.01 -8.22 13.50
C LEU A 50 0.11 -9.48 13.38
N ASN A 51 0.72 -10.67 13.37
CA ASN A 51 0.04 -11.97 13.26
C ASN A 51 0.07 -12.72 14.60
#